data_AF-A0A1U7GDZ8-F1
#
_entry.id   AF-A0A1U7GDZ8-F1
#
_cell.length_a   1.000
_cell.length_b   1.000
_cell.length_c   1.000
_cell.angle_alpha   90.00
_cell.angle_beta   90.00
_cell.angle_gamma   90.00
#
_symmetry.space_group_name_H-M   'P 1'
#
loop_
_entity.id
_entity.type
_entity.pdbx_description
1 polymer ?
#
loop_
_entity_poly.entity_id
_entity_poly.type
_entity_poly.pdbx_seq_one_letter_code
_entity_poly.pdbx_strand_id
1 'polypeptide(L)'
;MQLSRSDLRVILVTRLGVALAVAAALTMGCRRGPSTPIPPTPATPVLAADESLVTIGRAYSAVMLDSYAEAFRRAADQVEAGDSLVDVIARIRPYSDAARSRSFAAMVSPRFGAIVPDGTPDAQVVAVQRRALARAFREFARGVGR
;
A
#
# COMPACT_ATOMS: atom_id res chain seq x y z
N MET A 1 -14.35 8.58 43.54
CA MET A 1 -13.18 8.62 42.63
C MET A 1 -13.57 9.38 41.37
N GLN A 2 -13.11 10.63 41.27
CA GLN A 2 -13.25 11.46 40.08
C GLN A 2 -12.14 11.05 39.11
N LEU A 3 -12.51 10.62 37.90
CA LEU A 3 -11.57 10.38 36.82
C LEU A 3 -11.25 11.73 36.15
N SER A 4 -10.01 12.15 36.31
CA SER A 4 -9.44 13.39 35.77
C SER A 4 -9.25 13.25 34.25
N ARG A 5 -9.39 14.36 33.52
CA ARG A 5 -9.31 14.48 32.04
C ARG A 5 -7.92 14.15 31.43
N SER A 6 -7.03 13.51 32.18
CA SER A 6 -5.63 13.31 31.83
C SER A 6 -5.31 11.93 31.24
N ASP A 7 -6.25 10.98 31.24
CA ASP A 7 -6.03 9.63 30.68
C ASP A 7 -6.18 9.56 29.14
N LEU A 8 -6.38 10.70 28.47
CA LEU A 8 -6.59 10.79 27.03
C LEU A 8 -5.30 11.00 26.21
N ARG A 9 -4.14 10.55 26.73
CA ARG A 9 -2.82 10.71 26.07
C ARG A 9 -1.97 9.44 26.01
N VAL A 10 -2.58 8.27 25.75
CA VAL A 10 -1.85 7.00 25.52
C VAL A 10 -2.07 6.43 24.11
N ILE A 11 -2.29 7.28 23.10
CA ILE A 11 -2.28 6.83 21.69
C ILE A 11 -1.45 7.79 20.86
N LEU A 12 -0.15 7.51 20.79
CA LEU A 12 0.66 7.56 19.56
C LEU A 12 2.13 7.30 19.95
N VAL A 13 2.87 6.65 19.06
CA VAL A 13 4.34 6.70 18.90
C VAL A 13 5.13 5.44 19.34
N THR A 14 5.63 4.78 18.28
CA THR A 14 6.88 3.99 18.14
C THR A 14 7.11 2.72 18.94
N ARG A 15 7.41 1.63 18.21
CA ARG A 15 8.44 0.58 18.40
C ARG A 15 8.57 -0.17 17.06
N LEU A 16 9.71 -0.39 16.39
CA LEU A 16 11.08 -0.59 16.84
C LEU A 16 12.05 -0.18 15.71
N GLY A 17 13.08 0.60 16.05
CA GLY A 17 14.34 0.64 15.31
C GLY A 17 15.47 0.19 16.24
N VAL A 18 16.50 -0.46 15.71
CA VAL A 18 17.86 -0.66 16.28
C VAL A 18 18.76 -1.00 15.07
N ALA A 19 19.63 -0.11 14.54
CA ALA A 19 21.03 0.18 14.93
C ALA A 19 21.99 -1.02 14.72
N LEU A 20 23.24 -0.95 14.25
CA LEU A 20 24.28 0.09 14.12
C LEU A 20 25.47 -0.53 13.32
N ALA A 21 26.33 0.27 12.66
CA ALA A 21 27.81 0.18 12.78
C ALA A 21 28.55 1.15 11.83
N VAL A 22 29.63 1.70 12.36
CA VAL A 22 30.46 2.82 11.91
C VAL A 22 31.78 2.31 11.34
N ALA A 23 32.36 2.98 10.34
CA ALA A 23 33.81 3.17 10.25
C ALA A 23 34.18 4.27 9.24
N ALA A 24 35.04 5.18 9.68
CA ALA A 24 35.63 6.27 8.92
C ALA A 24 37.07 5.91 8.45
N ALA A 25 37.59 6.79 7.58
CA ALA A 25 38.99 6.96 7.18
C ALA A 25 39.45 6.06 5.99
N LEU A 26 40.20 6.51 4.97
CA LEU A 26 41.31 7.47 4.94
C LEU A 26 41.51 8.09 3.52
N THR A 27 42.06 9.32 3.52
CA THR A 27 43.12 9.87 2.65
C THR A 27 42.91 10.10 1.13
N MET A 28 42.93 11.39 0.77
CA MET A 28 43.98 12.04 -0.05
C MET A 28 44.35 11.39 -1.40
N GLY A 29 44.01 12.06 -2.51
CA GLY A 29 44.63 11.80 -3.80
C GLY A 29 43.89 12.38 -5.00
N CYS A 30 44.29 13.58 -5.44
CA CYS A 30 43.99 14.05 -6.80
C CYS A 30 44.60 13.07 -7.81
N ARG A 31 43.78 12.37 -8.61
CA ARG A 31 44.22 11.75 -9.87
C ARG A 31 43.09 11.76 -10.90
N ARG A 32 43.32 12.50 -11.98
CA ARG A 32 42.56 12.46 -13.23
C ARG A 32 42.52 11.02 -13.78
N GLY A 33 41.32 10.56 -14.17
CA GLY A 33 41.03 9.31 -14.87
C GLY A 33 39.60 9.35 -15.45
N PRO A 34 39.30 8.57 -16.52
CA PRO A 34 38.52 9.03 -17.66
C PRO A 34 37.00 8.94 -17.49
N SER A 35 36.30 9.76 -18.28
CA SER A 35 34.86 9.83 -18.57
C SER A 35 34.00 8.77 -17.89
N THR A 36 33.28 9.19 -16.84
CA THR A 36 32.16 8.44 -16.29
C THR A 36 31.14 8.15 -17.41
N PRO A 37 30.65 6.90 -17.54
CA PRO A 37 29.44 6.64 -18.31
C PRO A 37 28.32 7.49 -17.73
N ILE A 38 27.64 8.24 -18.59
CA ILE A 38 26.39 8.92 -18.23
C ILE A 38 25.48 7.83 -17.63
N PRO A 39 25.01 7.96 -16.37
CA PRO A 39 24.05 7.01 -15.83
C PRO A 39 22.86 6.99 -16.79
N PRO A 40 22.33 5.82 -17.17
CA PRO A 40 21.16 5.79 -18.04
C PRO A 40 20.11 6.69 -17.39
N THR A 41 19.64 7.68 -18.14
CA THR A 41 18.46 8.48 -17.78
C THR A 41 17.43 7.48 -17.27
N PRO A 42 16.88 7.64 -16.05
CA PRO A 42 15.82 6.75 -15.59
C PRO A 42 14.76 6.75 -16.69
N ALA A 43 14.62 5.60 -17.36
CA ALA A 43 13.58 5.43 -18.35
C ALA A 43 12.30 5.81 -17.61
N THR A 44 11.61 6.84 -18.11
CA THR A 44 10.30 7.19 -17.56
C THR A 44 9.49 5.91 -17.62
N PRO A 45 9.02 5.35 -16.49
CA PRO A 45 8.20 4.16 -16.55
C PRO A 45 6.91 4.58 -17.25
N VAL A 46 6.84 4.31 -18.55
CA VAL A 46 5.61 4.38 -19.32
C VAL A 46 4.81 3.19 -18.80
N LEU A 47 3.83 3.48 -17.94
CA LEU A 47 2.74 2.55 -17.68
C LEU A 47 2.32 1.99 -19.04
N ALA A 48 2.43 0.67 -19.23
CA ALA A 48 1.99 0.02 -20.45
C ALA A 48 0.60 0.57 -20.79
N ALA A 49 0.46 1.07 -22.02
CA ALA A 49 -0.63 1.95 -22.42
C ALA A 49 -2.04 1.34 -22.30
N ASP A 50 -2.15 0.03 -22.05
CA ASP A 50 -3.39 -0.70 -22.34
C ASP A 50 -4.31 -0.98 -21.15
N GLU A 51 -3.97 -0.58 -19.92
CA GLU A 51 -4.95 -0.70 -18.82
C GLU A 51 -4.94 0.51 -17.89
N SER A 52 -5.96 1.35 -18.06
CA SER A 52 -6.20 2.51 -17.22
C SER A 52 -6.42 2.09 -15.76
N LEU A 53 -5.83 2.84 -14.82
CA LEU A 53 -6.11 2.70 -13.39
C LEU A 53 -7.60 2.89 -13.03
N VAL A 54 -8.38 3.52 -13.91
CA VAL A 54 -9.85 3.59 -13.77
C VAL A 54 -10.49 2.20 -13.94
N THR A 55 -10.01 1.40 -14.89
CA THR A 55 -10.50 0.02 -15.12
C THR A 55 -10.11 -0.87 -13.95
N ILE A 56 -8.89 -0.75 -13.46
CA ILE A 56 -8.38 -1.49 -12.31
C ILE A 56 -9.16 -1.12 -11.05
N GLY A 57 -9.45 0.17 -10.84
CA GLY A 57 -10.28 0.65 -9.74
C GLY A 57 -11.68 0.03 -9.75
N ARG A 58 -12.34 -0.01 -10.92
CA ARG A 58 -13.65 -0.65 -11.08
C ARG A 58 -13.59 -2.16 -10.80
N ALA A 59 -12.61 -2.86 -11.36
CA ALA A 59 -12.44 -4.29 -11.14
C ALA A 59 -12.17 -4.61 -9.66
N TYR A 60 -11.33 -3.82 -9.00
CA TYR A 60 -11.05 -3.96 -7.58
C TYR A 60 -12.29 -3.72 -6.71
N SER A 61 -13.10 -2.71 -7.03
CA SER A 61 -14.38 -2.47 -6.33
C SER A 61 -15.38 -3.63 -6.50
N ALA A 62 -15.46 -4.22 -7.70
CA ALA A 62 -16.33 -5.38 -7.92
C ALA A 62 -15.91 -6.57 -7.05
N VAL A 63 -14.61 -6.91 -7.04
CA VAL A 63 -14.07 -7.99 -6.18
C VAL A 63 -14.31 -7.70 -4.70
N MET A 64 -14.21 -6.44 -4.28
CA MET A 64 -14.52 -6.03 -2.91
C MET A 64 -15.98 -6.31 -2.55
N LEU A 65 -16.92 -5.86 -3.38
CA LEU A 65 -18.36 -6.08 -3.15
C LEU A 65 -18.71 -7.58 -3.15
N ASP A 66 -18.15 -8.35 -4.09
CA ASP A 66 -18.34 -9.81 -4.13
C ASP A 66 -17.82 -10.48 -2.85
N SER A 67 -16.67 -10.04 -2.33
CA SER A 67 -16.12 -10.58 -1.08
C SER A 67 -17.00 -10.28 0.13
N TYR A 68 -17.67 -9.12 0.18
CA TYR A 68 -18.65 -8.83 1.22
C TYR A 68 -19.90 -9.70 1.08
N ALA A 69 -20.45 -9.80 -0.13
CA ALA A 69 -21.62 -10.63 -0.39
C ALA A 69 -21.38 -12.09 -0.01
N GLU A 70 -20.21 -12.63 -0.35
CA GLU A 70 -19.77 -13.97 0.02
C GLU A 70 -19.59 -14.12 1.54
N ALA A 71 -19.05 -13.11 2.25
CA ALA A 71 -18.94 -13.12 3.70
C ALA A 71 -20.31 -13.28 4.38
N PHE A 72 -21.31 -12.54 3.89
CA PHE A 72 -22.66 -12.58 4.42
C PHE A 72 -23.39 -13.88 4.07
N ARG A 73 -23.20 -14.43 2.86
CA ARG A 73 -23.72 -15.76 2.52
C ARG A 73 -23.18 -16.83 3.45
N ARG A 74 -21.86 -16.86 3.69
CA ARG A 74 -21.27 -17.79 4.67
C ARG A 74 -21.79 -17.57 6.10
N ALA A 75 -21.95 -16.32 6.50
CA ALA A 75 -22.49 -16.01 7.81
C ALA A 75 -23.92 -16.55 7.97
N ALA A 76 -24.76 -16.42 6.93
CA ALA A 76 -26.10 -17.00 6.92
C ALA A 76 -26.06 -18.53 7.07
N ASP A 77 -25.24 -19.22 6.28
CA ASP A 77 -25.08 -20.68 6.35
C ASP A 77 -24.65 -21.13 7.77
N GLN A 78 -23.77 -20.38 8.43
CA GLN A 78 -23.31 -20.66 9.79
C GLN A 78 -24.40 -20.46 10.84
N VAL A 79 -25.22 -19.41 10.69
CA VAL A 79 -26.38 -19.18 11.56
C VAL A 79 -27.37 -20.33 11.44
N GLU A 80 -27.67 -20.78 10.22
CA GLU A 80 -28.56 -21.92 9.97
C GLU A 80 -28.01 -23.24 10.50
N ALA A 81 -26.68 -23.41 10.49
CA ALA A 81 -25.99 -24.55 11.08
C ALA A 81 -25.98 -24.55 12.63
N GLY A 82 -26.45 -23.47 13.26
CA GLY A 82 -26.51 -23.34 14.73
C GLY A 82 -25.21 -22.83 15.37
N ASP A 83 -24.30 -22.24 14.59
CA ASP A 83 -23.09 -21.62 15.13
C ASP A 83 -23.44 -20.42 16.05
N SER A 84 -22.53 -20.11 16.97
CA SER A 84 -22.61 -18.94 17.85
C SER A 84 -22.73 -17.65 17.04
N LEU A 85 -23.84 -16.91 17.20
CA LEU A 85 -24.07 -15.63 16.53
C LEU A 85 -22.94 -14.63 16.79
N VAL A 86 -22.38 -14.62 18.00
CA VAL A 86 -21.27 -13.75 18.39
C VAL A 86 -20.04 -14.05 17.55
N ASP A 87 -19.72 -15.33 17.37
CA ASP A 87 -18.55 -15.76 16.59
C ASP A 87 -18.74 -15.56 15.09
N VAL A 88 -19.95 -15.81 14.58
CA VAL A 88 -20.29 -15.59 13.17
C VAL A 88 -20.14 -14.12 12.81
N ILE A 89 -20.73 -13.21 13.61
CA ILE A 89 -20.63 -11.76 13.39
C ILE A 89 -19.16 -11.31 13.45
N ALA A 90 -18.39 -11.82 14.42
CA ALA A 90 -16.98 -11.47 14.59
C ALA A 90 -16.11 -11.88 13.40
N ARG A 91 -16.52 -12.89 12.61
CA ARG A 91 -15.76 -13.43 11.46
C ARG A 91 -15.98 -12.69 10.14
N ILE A 92 -17.08 -11.93 10.00
CA ILE A 92 -17.40 -11.23 8.74
C ILE A 92 -16.29 -10.26 8.34
N ARG A 93 -15.86 -9.39 9.26
CA ARG A 93 -14.84 -8.38 8.97
C ARG A 93 -13.46 -8.97 8.62
N PRO A 94 -12.89 -9.90 9.41
CA PRO A 94 -11.63 -10.56 9.06
C PRO A 94 -11.66 -11.24 7.69
N TYR A 95 -12.79 -11.86 7.31
CA TYR A 95 -12.94 -12.49 6.00
C TYR A 95 -12.83 -11.47 4.87
N SER A 96 -13.58 -10.37 4.94
CA SER A 96 -13.55 -9.30 3.94
C SER A 96 -12.18 -8.61 3.88
N ASP A 97 -11.54 -8.35 5.03
CA ASP A 97 -10.22 -7.73 5.08
C ASP A 97 -9.13 -8.61 4.45
N ALA A 98 -9.18 -9.92 4.65
CA ALA A 98 -8.26 -10.85 4.01
C ALA A 98 -8.43 -10.87 2.48
N ALA A 99 -9.67 -10.90 1.99
CA ALA A 99 -9.97 -10.83 0.56
C ALA A 99 -9.48 -9.51 -0.04
N ARG A 100 -9.81 -8.37 0.60
CA ARG A 100 -9.34 -7.04 0.24
C ARG A 100 -7.83 -6.97 0.08
N SER A 101 -7.11 -7.45 1.10
CA SER A 101 -5.65 -7.36 1.15
C SER A 101 -4.99 -8.16 0.03
N ARG A 102 -5.48 -9.38 -0.24
CA ARG A 102 -4.99 -10.21 -1.35
C ARG A 102 -5.25 -9.55 -2.70
N SER A 103 -6.46 -9.05 -2.93
CA SER A 103 -6.82 -8.41 -4.20
C SER A 103 -6.06 -7.10 -4.43
N PHE A 104 -5.83 -6.33 -3.37
CA PHE A 104 -5.00 -5.11 -3.46
C PHE A 104 -3.57 -5.45 -3.87
N ALA A 105 -2.95 -6.43 -3.22
CA ALA A 105 -1.60 -6.87 -3.54
C ALA A 105 -1.47 -7.40 -4.97
N ALA A 106 -2.49 -8.12 -5.46
CA ALA A 106 -2.48 -8.71 -6.80
C ALA A 106 -2.76 -7.69 -7.93
N MET A 107 -3.72 -6.79 -7.72
CA MET A 107 -4.25 -5.94 -8.80
C MET A 107 -3.71 -4.52 -8.75
N VAL A 108 -3.52 -3.99 -7.54
CA VAL A 108 -3.34 -2.55 -7.30
C VAL A 108 -1.87 -2.21 -7.04
N SER A 109 -1.24 -2.91 -6.09
CA SER A 109 0.16 -2.66 -5.71
C SER A 109 1.14 -2.65 -6.89
N PRO A 110 1.09 -3.60 -7.85
CA PRO A 110 2.07 -3.63 -8.95
C PRO A 110 2.02 -2.38 -9.83
N ARG A 111 0.84 -1.75 -9.95
CA ARG A 111 0.63 -0.56 -10.79
C ARG A 111 1.21 0.70 -10.17
N PHE A 112 1.07 0.83 -8.85
CA PHE A 112 1.68 1.93 -8.11
C PHE A 112 3.20 1.72 -7.94
N GLY A 113 3.62 0.47 -7.70
CA GLY A 113 5.03 0.08 -7.62
C GLY A 113 5.81 0.36 -8.91
N ALA A 114 5.15 0.34 -10.07
CA ALA A 114 5.76 0.74 -11.34
C ALA A 114 6.09 2.24 -11.42
N ILE A 115 5.45 3.09 -10.61
CA ILE A 115 5.71 4.54 -10.56
C ILE A 115 6.78 4.85 -9.50
N VAL A 116 6.57 4.30 -8.30
CA VAL A 116 7.48 4.41 -7.16
C VAL A 116 7.65 3.00 -6.59
N PRO A 117 8.80 2.34 -6.81
CA PRO A 117 9.03 1.00 -6.29
C PRO A 117 8.89 0.92 -4.77
N ASP A 118 8.40 -0.22 -4.29
CA ASP A 118 8.21 -0.45 -2.86
C ASP A 118 9.54 -0.29 -2.11
N GLY A 119 9.50 0.41 -0.97
CA GLY A 119 10.67 0.71 -0.16
C GLY A 119 11.55 1.86 -0.67
N THR A 120 11.18 2.54 -1.77
CA THR A 120 11.87 3.77 -2.20
C THR A 120 11.79 4.82 -1.09
N PRO A 121 12.92 5.31 -0.56
CA PRO A 121 12.92 6.36 0.45
C PRO A 121 12.35 7.67 -0.12
N ASP A 122 11.58 8.42 0.67
CA ASP A 122 10.95 9.67 0.23
C ASP A 122 11.92 10.69 -0.38
N ALA A 123 13.15 10.73 0.12
CA ALA A 123 14.22 11.60 -0.38
C ALA A 123 14.66 11.26 -1.82
N GLN A 124 14.42 10.02 -2.27
CA GLN A 124 14.73 9.54 -3.62
C GLN A 124 13.55 9.71 -4.58
N VAL A 125 12.35 10.05 -4.08
CA VAL A 125 11.15 10.24 -4.91
C VAL A 125 11.15 11.63 -5.55
N VAL A 126 11.44 11.69 -6.84
CA VAL A 126 11.56 12.95 -7.59
C VAL A 126 10.21 13.57 -7.96
N ALA A 127 10.20 14.85 -8.30
CA ALA A 127 8.97 15.62 -8.58
C ALA A 127 8.09 14.99 -9.69
N VAL A 128 8.71 14.40 -10.72
CA VAL A 128 7.98 13.71 -11.80
C VAL A 128 7.22 12.50 -11.27
N GLN A 129 7.85 11.65 -10.46
CA GLN A 129 7.21 10.49 -9.83
C GLN A 129 6.08 10.91 -8.90
N ARG A 130 6.25 11.97 -8.10
CA ARG A 130 5.20 12.49 -7.22
C ARG A 130 3.96 12.93 -8.01
N ARG A 131 4.16 13.63 -9.13
CA ARG A 131 3.05 14.05 -10.02
C ARG A 131 2.36 12.85 -10.67
N ALA A 132 3.12 11.88 -11.14
CA ALA A 132 2.60 10.65 -11.73
C ALA A 132 1.79 9.84 -10.71
N LEU A 133 2.31 9.67 -9.49
CA LEU A 133 1.64 8.96 -8.40
C LEU A 133 0.33 9.66 -7.99
N ALA A 134 0.33 10.99 -7.88
CA ALA A 134 -0.88 11.76 -7.58
C ALA A 134 -1.95 11.62 -8.68
N ARG A 135 -1.55 11.61 -9.96
CA ARG A 135 -2.45 11.36 -11.09
C ARG A 135 -3.03 9.94 -11.02
N ALA A 136 -2.18 8.96 -10.74
CA ALA A 136 -2.57 7.56 -10.59
C ALA A 136 -3.59 7.35 -9.47
N PHE A 137 -3.40 7.97 -8.29
CA PHE A 137 -4.39 7.92 -7.21
C PHE A 137 -5.75 8.47 -7.62
N ARG A 138 -5.79 9.60 -8.34
CA ARG A 138 -7.05 10.18 -8.82
C ARG A 138 -7.72 9.30 -9.87
N GLU A 139 -6.95 8.65 -10.75
CA GLU A 139 -7.50 7.69 -11.73
C GLU A 139 -8.11 6.46 -11.07
N PHE A 140 -7.37 5.85 -10.15
CA PHE A 140 -7.87 4.72 -9.39
C PHE A 140 -9.13 5.08 -8.60
N ALA A 141 -9.13 6.22 -7.90
CA ALA A 141 -10.29 6.70 -7.15
C ALA A 141 -11.53 6.92 -8.03
N ARG A 142 -11.37 7.43 -9.25
CA ARG A 142 -12.47 7.55 -10.22
C ARG A 142 -13.04 6.20 -10.63
N GLY A 143 -12.21 5.16 -10.66
CA GLY A 143 -12.66 3.79 -10.89
C GLY A 143 -13.38 3.20 -9.69
N VAL A 144 -12.90 3.48 -8.47
CA VAL A 144 -13.47 2.93 -7.24
C VAL A 144 -14.83 3.53 -6.89
N GLY A 145 -15.01 4.83 -7.11
CA GLY A 145 -16.22 5.57 -6.72
C GLY A 145 -17.37 5.54 -7.74
N ARG A 146 -17.34 4.63 -8.73
CA ARG A 146 -18.39 4.46 -9.75
C ARG A 146 -18.84 3.01 -9.79
#